data_AF-A0A504YMD6-F1
#
_entry.id   AF-A0A504YMD6-F1
#
_cell.length_a   1.000
_cell.length_b   1.000
_cell.length_c   1.000
_cell.angle_alpha   90.00
_cell.angle_beta   90.00
_cell.angle_gamma   90.00
#
_symmetry.space_group_name_H-M   'P 1'
#
loop_
_entity.id
_entity.type
_entity.pdbx_description
1 polymer ?
#
loop_
_entity_poly.entity_id
_entity_poly.type
_entity_poly.pdbx_seq_one_letter_code
_entity_poly.pdbx_strand_id
1 'polypeptide(L)'
;MLSISGHLVSTAEVESTLLLHPHIAEAAVVCRMLPIKSECLHCFVPLKNNVDQNVKGAINYVPVLYATLRSELCQLIRKRIGPFVVPDRIHVME
;
A
#
# COMPACT_ATOMS: atom_id res chain seq x y z
N MET A 1 1.43 -15.99 6.06
CA MET A 1 2.47 -15.97 5.01
C MET A 1 1.79 -16.22 3.68
N LEU A 2 2.19 -15.53 2.63
CA LEU A 2 1.69 -15.75 1.26
C LEU A 2 2.88 -15.97 0.31
N SER A 3 2.63 -16.61 -0.83
CA SER A 3 3.63 -16.75 -1.88
C SER A 3 3.40 -15.65 -2.93
N ILE A 4 4.44 -14.87 -3.24
CA ILE A 4 4.39 -13.87 -4.31
C ILE A 4 5.55 -14.17 -5.24
N SER A 5 5.25 -14.52 -6.50
CA SER A 5 6.27 -14.77 -7.52
C SER A 5 7.37 -15.75 -7.04
N GLY A 6 6.97 -16.80 -6.32
CA GLY A 6 7.88 -17.82 -5.79
C GLY A 6 8.63 -17.44 -4.50
N HIS A 7 8.32 -16.31 -3.87
CA HIS A 7 8.90 -15.89 -2.59
C HIS A 7 7.85 -15.95 -1.48
N LEU A 8 8.24 -16.50 -0.31
CA LEU A 8 7.41 -16.47 0.89
C LEU A 8 7.52 -15.11 1.55
N VAL A 9 6.39 -14.41 1.64
CA VAL A 9 6.31 -13.07 2.21
C VAL A 9 5.31 -13.08 3.36
N SER A 10 5.68 -12.43 4.47
CA SER A 10 4.78 -12.23 5.59
C SER A 10 3.97 -10.95 5.39
N THR A 11 2.64 -11.04 5.43
CA THR A 11 1.75 -9.86 5.38
C THR A 11 2.08 -8.88 6.50
N ALA A 12 2.37 -9.41 7.71
CA ALA A 12 2.72 -8.62 8.88
C ALA A 12 3.97 -7.74 8.67
N GLU A 13 4.93 -8.20 7.88
CA GLU A 13 6.15 -7.44 7.57
C GLU A 13 5.85 -6.27 6.62
N VAL A 14 4.96 -6.50 5.63
CA VAL A 14 4.47 -5.47 4.71
C VAL A 14 3.64 -4.44 5.47
N GLU A 15 2.74 -4.88 6.35
CA GLU A 15 1.91 -4.03 7.21
C GLU A 15 2.78 -3.15 8.12
N SER A 16 3.76 -3.75 8.80
CA SER A 16 4.70 -3.03 9.65
C SER A 16 5.53 -2.00 8.88
N THR A 17 5.86 -2.28 7.62
CA THR A 17 6.61 -1.35 6.75
C THR A 17 5.75 -0.17 6.31
N LEU A 18 4.48 -0.41 5.98
CA LEU A 18 3.54 0.66 5.65
C LEU A 18 3.25 1.56 6.85
N LEU A 19 3.14 0.98 8.05
CA LEU A 19 2.92 1.70 9.31
C LEU A 19 4.06 2.66 9.69
N LEU A 20 5.27 2.51 9.13
CA LEU A 20 6.36 3.48 9.33
C LEU A 20 6.05 4.84 8.71
N HIS A 21 5.17 4.90 7.71
CA HIS A 21 4.86 6.15 7.03
C HIS A 21 3.99 7.06 7.90
N PRO A 22 4.37 8.32 8.14
CA PRO A 22 3.70 9.17 9.12
C PRO A 22 2.22 9.44 8.81
N HIS A 23 1.86 9.46 7.52
CA HIS A 23 0.48 9.71 7.07
C HIS A 23 -0.47 8.50 7.21
N ILE A 24 0.06 7.29 7.41
CA ILE A 24 -0.76 6.07 7.55
C ILE A 24 -1.17 5.90 9.01
N ALA A 25 -2.46 5.66 9.25
CA ALA A 25 -3.00 5.32 10.56
C ALA A 25 -2.81 3.83 10.84
N GLU A 26 -3.31 3.00 9.93
CA GLU A 26 -3.26 1.54 9.99
C GLU A 26 -2.95 0.97 8.60
N ALA A 27 -2.47 -0.27 8.55
CA ALA A 27 -2.24 -0.97 7.30
C ALA A 27 -2.76 -2.40 7.43
N ALA A 28 -3.59 -2.81 6.47
CA ALA A 28 -4.06 -4.17 6.34
C ALA A 28 -3.68 -4.74 4.97
N VAL A 29 -3.05 -5.89 4.93
CA VAL A 29 -2.53 -6.48 3.69
C VAL A 29 -3.14 -7.86 3.46
N VAL A 30 -3.78 -8.03 2.30
CA VAL A 30 -4.42 -9.29 1.90
C VAL A 30 -3.85 -9.80 0.58
N CYS A 31 -3.81 -11.12 0.45
CA CYS A 31 -3.53 -11.76 -0.83
C CYS A 31 -4.79 -11.78 -1.68
N ARG A 32 -4.64 -11.44 -2.96
CA ARG A 32 -5.67 -11.61 -3.99
C ARG A 32 -5.10 -12.46 -5.12
N MET A 33 -5.81 -13.52 -5.50
CA MET A 33 -5.49 -14.28 -6.70
C MET A 33 -5.92 -13.51 -7.95
N LEU A 34 -5.03 -13.44 -8.95
CA LEU A 34 -5.34 -12.89 -10.27
C LEU A 34 -5.28 -14.01 -11.31
N PRO A 35 -6.10 -13.97 -12.37
CA PRO A 35 -6.16 -15.04 -13.37
C PRO A 35 -4.86 -15.21 -14.17
N ILE A 36 -4.02 -14.17 -14.25
CA ILE A 36 -2.77 -14.16 -15.02
C ILE A 36 -1.54 -14.18 -14.10
N LYS A 37 -1.68 -13.66 -12.88
CA LYS A 37 -0.62 -13.52 -11.88
C LYS A 37 -1.05 -14.36 -10.67
N SER A 38 -0.32 -15.44 -10.40
CA SER A 38 -0.65 -16.44 -9.36
C SER A 38 -1.27 -15.80 -8.10
N GLU A 39 -0.54 -14.87 -7.49
CA GLU A 39 -0.92 -14.20 -6.25
C GLU A 39 -0.39 -12.77 -6.26
N CYS A 40 -1.21 -11.83 -5.77
CA CYS A 40 -0.86 -10.41 -5.71
C CYS A 40 -1.27 -9.81 -4.37
N LEU A 41 -0.52 -8.78 -3.96
CA LEU A 41 -0.80 -8.03 -2.75
C LEU A 41 -1.82 -6.93 -3.02
N HIS A 42 -2.84 -6.91 -2.16
CA HIS A 42 -3.77 -5.81 -2.04
C HIS A 42 -3.63 -5.22 -0.64
N CYS A 43 -3.23 -3.96 -0.57
CA CYS A 43 -3.05 -3.25 0.70
C CYS A 43 -4.20 -2.26 0.91
N PHE A 44 -4.70 -2.18 2.13
CA PHE A 44 -5.65 -1.20 2.60
C PHE A 44 -4.95 -0.31 3.61
N VAL A 45 -4.91 0.99 3.33
CA VAL A 45 -4.17 1.96 4.15
C VAL A 45 -5.08 3.14 4.49
N PRO A 46 -5.78 3.12 5.64
CA PRO A 46 -6.43 4.31 6.17
C PRO A 46 -5.40 5.40 6.50
N LEU A 47 -5.73 6.63 6.10
CA LEU A 47 -4.93 7.81 6.45
C LEU A 47 -5.29 8.32 7.85
N LYS A 48 -4.36 9.01 8.50
CA LYS A 48 -4.66 9.70 9.77
C LYS A 48 -5.58 10.90 9.51
N ASN A 49 -6.52 11.16 10.43
CA ASN A 49 -7.45 12.32 10.40
C ASN A 49 -6.78 13.71 10.22
N ASN A 50 -5.47 13.81 10.40
CA ASN A 50 -4.68 15.05 10.25
C ASN A 50 -3.88 15.12 8.94
N VAL A 51 -4.11 14.21 7.97
CA VAL A 51 -3.63 14.47 6.61
C VAL A 51 -4.47 15.61 6.06
N ASP A 52 -3.78 16.71 5.82
CA ASP A 52 -4.34 18.02 5.54
C ASP A 52 -5.52 17.95 4.55
N GLN A 53 -6.71 18.22 5.09
CA GLN A 53 -7.98 18.27 4.37
C GLN A 53 -8.07 19.50 3.43
N ASN A 54 -6.96 20.20 3.13
CA ASN A 54 -6.93 21.19 2.05
C ASN A 54 -7.24 20.60 0.65
N VAL A 55 -7.47 19.28 0.53
CA VAL A 55 -7.90 18.62 -0.70
C VAL A 55 -9.26 17.93 -0.55
N LYS A 56 -10.14 18.44 0.34
CA LYS A 56 -11.49 17.90 0.55
C LYS A 56 -12.57 18.43 -0.42
N GLY A 57 -12.15 19.02 -1.53
CA GLY A 57 -13.03 19.79 -2.42
C GLY A 57 -12.96 19.46 -3.91
N ALA A 58 -12.57 18.25 -4.31
CA ALA A 58 -12.68 17.87 -5.71
C ALA A 58 -12.73 16.35 -5.90
N ILE A 59 -13.93 15.87 -6.19
CA ILE A 59 -14.31 14.61 -6.85
C ILE A 59 -13.52 14.26 -8.13
N ASN A 60 -12.44 14.98 -8.47
CA ASN A 60 -11.53 14.72 -9.59
C ASN A 60 -10.04 15.06 -9.32
N TYR A 61 -9.63 15.48 -8.11
CA TYR A 61 -8.22 15.85 -7.78
C TYR A 61 -7.49 14.82 -6.91
N VAL A 62 -8.19 13.78 -6.47
CA VAL A 62 -7.67 12.64 -5.71
C VAL A 62 -6.51 11.87 -6.39
N PRO A 63 -6.34 11.79 -7.74
CA PRO A 63 -5.31 10.91 -8.30
C PRO A 63 -3.87 11.41 -8.10
N VAL A 64 -3.62 12.71 -7.95
CA VAL A 64 -2.25 13.25 -7.92
C VAL A 64 -1.58 13.02 -6.56
N LEU A 65 -2.28 13.32 -5.46
CA LEU A 65 -1.82 13.01 -4.10
C LEU A 65 -1.70 11.49 -3.88
N TYR A 66 -2.66 10.74 -4.42
CA TYR A 66 -2.63 9.29 -4.40
C TYR A 66 -1.42 8.72 -5.15
N ALA A 67 -1.04 9.28 -6.31
CA ALA A 67 0.12 8.84 -7.08
C ALA A 67 1.43 9.08 -6.32
N THR A 68 1.59 10.24 -5.68
CA THR A 68 2.78 10.56 -4.88
C THR A 68 2.88 9.64 -3.65
N LEU A 69 1.82 9.53 -2.85
CA LEU A 69 1.79 8.66 -1.67
C LEU A 69 2.04 7.21 -2.04
N ARG A 70 1.37 6.71 -3.10
CA ARG A 70 1.58 5.35 -3.60
C ARG A 70 3.04 5.12 -3.98
N SER A 71 3.68 6.08 -4.65
CA SER A 71 5.08 5.99 -5.02
C SER A 71 5.99 5.90 -3.79
N GLU A 72 5.76 6.75 -2.78
CA GLU A 72 6.51 6.73 -1.52
C GLU A 72 6.37 5.40 -0.78
N LEU A 73 5.14 4.88 -0.65
CA LEU A 73 4.87 3.59 -0.02
C LEU A 73 5.52 2.43 -0.80
N CYS A 74 5.46 2.45 -2.12
CA CYS A 74 6.15 1.47 -2.96
C CYS A 74 7.68 1.55 -2.77
N GLN A 75 8.24 2.75 -2.68
CA GLN A 75 9.67 2.94 -2.43
C GLN A 75 10.07 2.45 -1.03
N LEU A 76 9.25 2.69 -0.01
CA LEU A 76 9.49 2.18 1.34
C LEU A 76 9.52 0.65 1.38
N ILE A 77 8.54 -0.02 0.76
CA ILE A 77 8.51 -1.49 0.67
C ILE A 77 9.72 -2.01 -0.10
N ARG A 78 10.08 -1.38 -1.22
CA ARG A 78 11.27 -1.75 -2.01
C ARG A 78 12.56 -1.64 -1.20
N LYS A 79 12.69 -0.60 -0.38
CA LYS A 79 13.90 -0.34 0.41
C LYS A 79 14.03 -1.28 1.61
N ARG A 80 12.91 -1.69 2.22
CA ARG A 80 12.92 -2.50 3.46
C ARG A 80 12.84 -4.00 3.22
N ILE A 81 11.96 -4.43 2.31
CA ILE A 81 11.67 -5.85 2.05
C ILE A 81 12.30 -6.28 0.73
N GLY A 82 12.09 -5.48 -0.32
CA GLY A 82 12.68 -5.70 -1.62
C GLY A 82 11.72 -5.47 -2.79
N PRO A 83 12.25 -5.45 -4.03
CA PRO A 83 11.47 -5.16 -5.24
C PRO A 83 10.45 -6.23 -5.63
N PHE A 84 10.54 -7.42 -5.07
CA PHE A 84 9.63 -8.55 -5.33
C PHE A 84 8.30 -8.44 -4.57
N VAL A 85 8.22 -7.58 -3.53
CA VAL A 85 7.04 -7.44 -2.65
C VAL A 85 6.22 -6.18 -2.96
N VAL A 86 6.37 -5.63 -4.17
CA VAL A 86 5.64 -4.42 -4.54
C VAL A 86 4.15 -4.72 -4.66
N PRO A 87 3.27 -4.01 -3.91
CA PRO A 87 1.84 -4.24 -4.00
C PRO A 87 1.29 -3.81 -5.35
N ASP A 88 0.42 -4.66 -5.91
CA ASP A 88 -0.22 -4.40 -7.20
C ASP A 88 -1.29 -3.32 -7.02
N ARG A 89 -2.06 -3.40 -5.93
CA ARG A 89 -3.12 -2.45 -5.60
C ARG A 89 -3.01 -1.96 -4.16
N ILE A 90 -3.01 -0.64 -3.99
CA ILE A 90 -3.06 0.03 -2.69
C ILE A 90 -4.36 0.81 -2.65
N HIS A 91 -5.28 0.45 -1.77
CA HIS A 91 -6.50 1.19 -1.53
C HIS A 91 -6.29 2.11 -0.34
N VAL A 92 -6.37 3.41 -0.59
CA VAL A 92 -6.29 4.42 0.47
C VAL A 92 -7.71 4.70 0.94
N MET A 93 -7.96 4.53 2.24
CA MET A 93 -9.25 4.77 2.88
C MET A 93 -9.19 6.11 3.64
N GLU A 94 -10.30 6.86 3.65
CA GLU A 94 -10.47 8.08 4.47
C GLU A 94 -11.11 7.76 5.81
#